data_AF-A0A2P9AGJ4-F1
#
_entry.id   AF-A0A2P9AGJ4-F1
#
_cell.length_a   1.000
_cell.length_b   1.000
_cell.length_c   1.000
_cell.angle_alpha   90.00
_cell.angle_beta   90.00
_cell.angle_gamma   90.00
#
_symmetry.space_group_name_H-M   'P 1'
#
loop_
_entity.id
_entity.type
_entity.pdbx_description
1 polymer ?
#
loop_
_entity_poly.entity_id
_entity_poly.type
_entity_poly.pdbx_seq_one_letter_code
_entity_poly.pdbx_strand_id
1 'polypeptide(L)'
;MAADTQNHASRRSQGRLIGYARVSTDEQATEAQQIELRASGCDQIVDEHGSGASRARPALAKLVREIAAGDTLVVVRLDRLARSVSHLLEVIEDLTAKGAHFRSLRDPIDTTTPQGMFSLQVLGAVAQLERALISECTKAGIKAAKAKGRMPGNPGIRDRLPEALAKMKTAQKASYGARVQATAQQWLPTVRRMRPDHTWDDIARFLKQRGLAWSPERLRRAVKWLVTEGMADAALLRKSPPRLPEDRLMTLVAGIQSSNPQLTLREISSQLERLHERTPRGGTKWAPSSVKNLLDRAKRNGLLSEA
;
A
#
# COMPACT_ATOMS: atom_id res chain seq x y z
N MET A 1 -29.06 -24.73 41.59
CA MET A 1 -28.33 -23.47 41.34
C MET A 1 -26.84 -23.77 41.42
N ALA A 2 -26.03 -23.12 40.56
CA ALA A 2 -24.62 -23.39 40.21
C ALA A 2 -24.46 -24.48 39.12
N ALA A 3 -24.75 -24.19 37.85
CA ALA A 3 -23.95 -23.40 36.88
C ALA A 3 -22.80 -24.22 36.25
N ASP A 4 -23.21 -25.05 35.27
CA ASP A 4 -22.40 -25.60 34.19
C ASP A 4 -21.59 -24.48 33.52
N THR A 5 -20.32 -24.32 33.90
CA THR A 5 -19.45 -23.28 33.33
C THR A 5 -18.13 -23.84 32.80
N GLN A 6 -18.07 -25.13 32.47
CA GLN A 6 -16.82 -25.75 32.01
C GLN A 6 -17.04 -26.75 30.88
N ASN A 7 -17.45 -26.28 29.68
CA ASN A 7 -17.27 -27.10 28.47
C ASN A 7 -17.21 -26.34 27.14
N HIS A 8 -16.51 -25.21 27.06
CA HIS A 8 -16.35 -24.45 25.79
C HIS A 8 -14.93 -24.42 25.22
N ALA A 9 -13.95 -25.08 25.84
CA ALA A 9 -12.54 -24.99 25.42
C ALA A 9 -12.00 -26.23 24.68
N SER A 10 -12.77 -27.32 24.56
CA SER A 10 -12.25 -28.64 24.14
C SER A 10 -12.57 -29.09 22.70
N ARG A 11 -13.17 -28.23 21.84
CA ARG A 11 -13.48 -28.59 20.43
C ARG A 11 -12.53 -28.04 19.36
N ARG A 12 -11.42 -27.38 19.71
CA ARG A 12 -10.51 -26.70 18.74
C ARG A 12 -9.56 -27.62 17.95
N SER A 13 -9.92 -28.89 17.69
CA SER A 13 -9.12 -29.79 16.86
C SER A 13 -9.57 -29.87 15.40
N GLN A 14 -10.71 -29.26 15.04
CA GLN A 14 -11.11 -29.04 13.65
C GLN A 14 -11.31 -27.54 13.42
N GLY A 15 -10.75 -27.01 12.34
CA GLY A 15 -10.91 -25.60 11.99
C GLY A 15 -12.36 -25.26 11.63
N ARG A 16 -12.74 -23.99 11.76
CA ARG A 16 -14.14 -23.57 11.64
C ARG A 16 -14.58 -23.57 10.19
N LEU A 17 -15.85 -23.90 9.95
CA LEU A 17 -16.49 -23.69 8.65
C LEU A 17 -17.13 -22.31 8.63
N ILE A 18 -16.62 -21.43 7.78
CA ILE A 18 -17.12 -20.05 7.64
C ILE A 18 -17.83 -19.94 6.30
N GLY A 19 -19.14 -19.84 6.32
CA GLY A 19 -19.98 -19.62 5.16
C GLY A 19 -19.87 -18.18 4.66
N TYR A 20 -19.81 -18.00 3.34
CA TYR A 20 -19.91 -16.68 2.72
C TYR A 20 -21.09 -16.66 1.74
N ALA A 21 -22.01 -15.75 1.99
CA ALA A 21 -23.22 -15.56 1.20
C ALA A 21 -23.23 -14.16 0.58
N ARG A 22 -23.70 -14.06 -0.66
CA ARG A 22 -23.90 -12.76 -1.30
C ARG A 22 -25.38 -12.46 -1.38
N VAL A 23 -25.79 -11.42 -0.67
CA VAL A 23 -27.16 -10.93 -0.64
C VAL A 23 -27.41 -10.13 -1.90
N SER A 24 -28.32 -10.61 -2.74
CA SER A 24 -28.88 -9.82 -3.85
C SER A 24 -30.14 -9.10 -3.39
N THR A 25 -30.65 -8.16 -4.19
CA THR A 25 -31.96 -7.52 -3.97
C THR A 25 -33.13 -8.51 -3.93
N ASP A 26 -32.91 -9.75 -4.37
CA ASP A 26 -33.84 -10.87 -4.21
C ASP A 26 -33.59 -11.57 -2.87
N GLU A 27 -34.53 -11.40 -1.93
CA GLU A 27 -34.49 -11.96 -0.58
C GLU A 27 -34.62 -13.50 -0.59
N GLN A 28 -35.41 -14.06 -1.52
CA GLN A 28 -35.63 -15.52 -1.61
C GLN A 28 -34.35 -16.26 -2.01
N ALA A 29 -33.60 -15.69 -2.96
CA ALA A 29 -32.31 -16.24 -3.39
C ALA A 29 -31.23 -16.18 -2.31
N THR A 30 -31.39 -15.29 -1.32
CA THR A 30 -30.44 -15.11 -0.22
C THR A 30 -30.71 -16.13 0.89
N GLU A 31 -31.97 -16.32 1.28
CA GLU A 31 -32.36 -17.32 2.28
C GLU A 31 -31.96 -18.73 1.86
N ALA A 32 -32.18 -19.08 0.59
CA ALA A 32 -31.77 -20.39 0.06
C ALA A 32 -30.25 -20.65 0.21
N GLN A 33 -29.42 -19.63 -0.01
CA GLN A 33 -27.97 -19.75 0.18
C GLN A 33 -27.61 -19.97 1.65
N GLN A 34 -28.22 -19.20 2.56
CA GLN A 34 -27.95 -19.33 3.99
C GLN A 34 -28.39 -20.69 4.53
N ILE A 35 -29.54 -21.21 4.09
CA ILE A 35 -30.02 -22.55 4.48
C ILE A 35 -29.01 -23.61 4.06
N GLU A 36 -28.51 -23.55 2.81
CA GLU A 36 -27.54 -24.53 2.30
C GLU A 36 -26.20 -24.45 3.03
N LEU A 37 -25.72 -23.24 3.35
CA LEU A 37 -24.51 -23.04 4.15
C LEU A 37 -24.68 -23.57 5.58
N ARG A 38 -25.82 -23.31 6.24
CA ARG A 38 -26.12 -23.86 7.58
C ARG A 38 -26.19 -25.39 7.54
N ALA A 39 -26.84 -25.96 6.52
CA ALA A 39 -26.93 -27.41 6.34
C ALA A 39 -25.56 -28.07 6.12
N SER A 40 -24.59 -27.33 5.56
CA SER A 40 -23.21 -27.79 5.40
C SER A 40 -22.35 -27.75 6.68
N GLY A 41 -22.91 -27.26 7.80
CA GLY A 41 -22.21 -27.17 9.09
C GLY A 41 -21.41 -25.89 9.29
N CYS A 42 -21.71 -24.81 8.56
CA CYS A 42 -21.06 -23.51 8.78
C CYS A 42 -21.48 -22.90 10.13
N ASP A 43 -20.51 -22.71 11.03
CA ASP A 43 -20.73 -22.11 12.36
C ASP A 43 -21.02 -20.60 12.27
N GLN A 44 -20.38 -19.95 11.28
CA GLN A 44 -20.50 -18.52 11.04
C GLN A 44 -20.82 -18.31 9.56
N ILE A 45 -21.81 -17.46 9.28
CA ILE A 45 -22.13 -17.02 7.92
C ILE A 45 -21.88 -15.52 7.83
N VAL A 46 -21.12 -15.11 6.82
CA VAL A 46 -20.83 -13.71 6.52
C VAL A 46 -21.61 -13.31 5.28
N ASP A 47 -22.51 -12.36 5.45
CA ASP A 47 -23.32 -11.79 4.39
C ASP A 47 -22.60 -10.59 3.75
N GLU A 48 -22.42 -10.65 2.42
CA GLU A 48 -21.94 -9.53 1.63
C GLU A 48 -23.14 -8.77 1.05
N HIS A 49 -23.34 -7.54 1.54
CA HIS A 49 -24.35 -6.62 1.05
C HIS A 49 -23.73 -5.70 -0.02
N GLY A 50 -24.17 -5.83 -1.27
CA GLY A 50 -23.72 -4.95 -2.33
C GLY A 50 -24.60 -5.00 -3.57
N SER A 51 -24.96 -3.83 -4.08
CA SER A 51 -25.61 -3.72 -5.39
C SER A 51 -24.71 -4.28 -6.49
N GLY A 52 -25.30 -4.87 -7.54
CA GLY A 52 -24.56 -5.54 -8.62
C GLY A 52 -23.43 -4.69 -9.26
N ALA A 53 -23.54 -3.36 -9.18
CA ALA A 53 -22.59 -2.39 -9.71
C ALA A 53 -21.38 -2.11 -8.79
N SER A 54 -21.49 -2.31 -7.47
CA SER A 54 -20.38 -2.00 -6.55
C SER A 54 -19.26 -3.04 -6.68
N ARG A 55 -18.02 -2.57 -6.84
CA ARG A 55 -16.81 -3.41 -6.86
C ARG A 55 -16.30 -3.76 -5.46
N ALA A 56 -16.62 -2.95 -4.47
CA ALA A 56 -16.14 -3.14 -3.11
C ALA A 56 -16.78 -4.38 -2.48
N ARG A 57 -15.95 -5.22 -1.84
CA ARG A 57 -16.36 -6.39 -1.06
C ARG A 57 -15.75 -6.32 0.34
N PRO A 58 -16.24 -5.38 1.16
CA PRO A 58 -15.67 -5.14 2.48
C PRO A 58 -15.83 -6.35 3.41
N ALA A 59 -16.94 -7.08 3.30
CA ALA A 59 -17.18 -8.25 4.15
C ALA A 59 -16.23 -9.41 3.78
N LEU A 60 -16.07 -9.71 2.48
CA LEU A 60 -15.09 -10.70 2.04
C LEU A 60 -13.66 -10.31 2.44
N ALA A 61 -13.26 -9.06 2.19
CA ALA A 61 -11.91 -8.59 2.53
C ALA A 61 -11.65 -8.59 4.04
N LYS A 62 -12.68 -8.39 4.87
CA LYS A 62 -12.58 -8.54 6.32
C LYS A 62 -12.45 -10.00 6.73
N LEU A 63 -13.30 -10.87 6.17
CA LEU A 63 -13.26 -12.32 6.42
C LEU A 63 -11.89 -12.92 6.08
N VAL A 64 -11.36 -12.62 4.88
CA VAL A 64 -10.04 -13.12 4.47
C VAL A 64 -8.94 -12.57 5.38
N ARG A 65 -9.11 -11.38 5.97
CA ARG A 65 -8.16 -10.83 6.95
C ARG A 65 -8.19 -11.56 8.29
N GLU A 66 -9.38 -11.92 8.78
CA GLU A 66 -9.62 -12.51 10.10
C GLU A 66 -9.53 -14.04 10.13
N ILE A 67 -9.52 -14.70 8.97
CA ILE A 67 -9.44 -16.16 8.89
C ILE A 67 -8.11 -16.68 9.47
N ALA A 68 -8.19 -17.79 10.19
CA ALA A 68 -7.04 -18.44 10.84
C ALA A 68 -6.66 -19.74 10.14
N ALA A 69 -5.47 -20.25 10.44
CA ALA A 69 -5.01 -21.53 9.94
C ALA A 69 -5.96 -22.66 10.36
N GLY A 70 -6.27 -23.56 9.42
CA GLY A 70 -7.21 -24.66 9.57
C GLY A 70 -8.67 -24.30 9.29
N ASP A 71 -9.06 -23.03 9.33
CA ASP A 71 -10.43 -22.62 8.98
C ASP A 71 -10.70 -22.88 7.49
N THR A 72 -11.97 -23.14 7.13
CA THR A 72 -12.39 -23.33 5.74
C THR A 72 -13.46 -22.31 5.37
N LEU A 73 -13.19 -21.53 4.32
CA LEU A 73 -14.17 -20.68 3.68
C LEU A 73 -15.08 -21.53 2.77
N VAL A 74 -16.37 -21.52 3.06
CA VAL A 74 -17.40 -22.29 2.33
C VAL A 74 -18.31 -21.35 1.56
N VAL A 75 -18.55 -21.67 0.30
CA VAL A 75 -19.52 -20.95 -0.55
C VAL A 75 -20.45 -21.93 -1.25
N VAL A 76 -21.67 -21.50 -1.56
CA VAL A 76 -22.61 -22.34 -2.31
C VAL A 76 -22.14 -22.57 -3.74
N ARG A 77 -21.65 -21.50 -4.39
CA ARG A 77 -21.11 -21.52 -5.76
C ARG A 77 -19.99 -20.51 -5.96
N LEU A 78 -19.13 -20.75 -6.96
CA LEU A 78 -18.03 -19.84 -7.31
C LEU A 78 -18.49 -18.44 -7.73
N ASP A 79 -19.62 -18.29 -8.44
CA ASP A 79 -20.15 -17.00 -8.89
C ASP A 79 -20.55 -16.07 -7.74
N ARG A 80 -20.85 -16.66 -6.57
CA ARG A 80 -21.16 -15.91 -5.35
C ARG A 80 -19.90 -15.34 -4.73
N LEU A 81 -18.78 -16.04 -4.83
CA LEU A 81 -17.48 -15.59 -4.33
C LEU A 81 -16.74 -14.68 -5.29
N ALA A 82 -16.64 -15.00 -6.58
CA ALA A 82 -15.70 -14.37 -7.51
C ALA A 82 -16.36 -13.93 -8.81
N ARG A 83 -15.89 -12.82 -9.38
CA ARG A 83 -16.39 -12.27 -10.68
C ARG A 83 -15.57 -12.74 -11.88
N SER A 84 -14.42 -13.33 -11.62
CA SER A 84 -13.52 -13.89 -12.61
C SER A 84 -12.74 -15.04 -11.98
N VAL A 85 -12.20 -15.92 -12.81
CA VAL A 85 -11.32 -17.00 -12.33
C VAL A 85 -10.07 -16.42 -11.67
N SER A 86 -9.50 -15.34 -12.19
CA SER A 86 -8.34 -14.67 -11.56
C SER A 86 -8.65 -14.21 -10.13
N HIS A 87 -9.81 -13.58 -9.91
CA HIS A 87 -10.21 -13.17 -8.56
C HIS A 87 -10.47 -14.37 -7.64
N LEU A 88 -10.96 -15.50 -8.17
CA LEU A 88 -11.11 -16.72 -7.38
C LEU A 88 -9.74 -17.24 -6.91
N LEU A 89 -8.77 -17.32 -7.84
CA LEU A 89 -7.42 -17.79 -7.55
C LEU A 89 -6.71 -16.88 -6.53
N GLU A 90 -6.83 -15.56 -6.68
CA GLU A 90 -6.27 -14.58 -5.72
C GLU A 90 -6.81 -14.83 -4.30
N VAL A 91 -8.12 -15.01 -4.15
CA VAL A 91 -8.73 -15.31 -2.84
C VAL A 91 -8.20 -16.63 -2.29
N ILE A 92 -8.11 -17.69 -3.10
CA ILE A 92 -7.63 -18.99 -2.64
C ILE A 92 -6.14 -18.95 -2.28
N GLU A 93 -5.31 -18.21 -3.01
CA GLU A 93 -3.91 -17.97 -2.68
C GLU A 93 -3.76 -17.27 -1.34
N ASP A 94 -4.55 -16.21 -1.09
CA ASP A 94 -4.58 -15.50 0.19
C ASP A 94 -4.98 -16.41 1.36
N LEU A 95 -5.96 -17.30 1.14
CA LEU A 95 -6.38 -18.30 2.14
C LEU A 95 -5.27 -19.31 2.41
N THR A 96 -4.68 -19.85 1.35
CA THR A 96 -3.61 -20.86 1.42
C THR A 96 -2.37 -20.29 2.13
N ALA A 97 -2.01 -19.03 1.86
CA ALA A 97 -0.92 -18.33 2.52
C ALA A 97 -1.12 -18.21 4.04
N LYS A 98 -2.37 -18.27 4.51
CA LYS A 98 -2.74 -18.25 5.93
C LYS A 98 -2.94 -19.66 6.52
N GLY A 99 -2.75 -20.70 5.72
CA GLY A 99 -3.05 -22.08 6.11
C GLY A 99 -4.54 -22.36 6.25
N ALA A 100 -5.40 -21.56 5.64
CA ALA A 100 -6.85 -21.78 5.56
C ALA A 100 -7.22 -22.48 4.25
N HIS A 101 -8.43 -23.03 4.20
CA HIS A 101 -8.94 -23.79 3.07
C HIS A 101 -10.15 -23.09 2.43
N PHE A 102 -10.45 -23.51 1.21
CA PHE A 102 -11.60 -23.10 0.43
C PHE A 102 -12.39 -24.32 -0.05
N ARG A 103 -13.72 -24.22 0.00
CA ARG A 103 -14.66 -25.22 -0.48
C ARG A 103 -15.88 -24.58 -1.14
N SER A 104 -16.26 -25.07 -2.31
CA SER A 104 -17.59 -24.84 -2.91
C SER A 104 -18.51 -26.03 -2.66
N LEU A 105 -19.80 -25.80 -2.40
CA LEU A 105 -20.78 -26.86 -2.18
C LEU A 105 -21.28 -27.49 -3.49
N ARG A 106 -21.43 -26.69 -4.56
CA ARG A 106 -21.99 -27.15 -5.84
C ARG A 106 -20.98 -27.23 -6.97
N ASP A 107 -19.75 -26.77 -6.75
CA ASP A 107 -18.66 -26.87 -7.72
C ASP A 107 -17.60 -27.87 -7.23
N PRO A 108 -16.87 -28.55 -8.14
CA PRO A 108 -15.86 -29.56 -7.77
C PRO A 108 -14.56 -28.92 -7.25
N ILE A 109 -14.65 -27.87 -6.43
CA ILE A 109 -13.50 -27.17 -5.88
C ILE A 109 -13.53 -27.28 -4.36
N ASP A 110 -12.65 -28.13 -3.85
CA ASP A 110 -12.35 -28.29 -2.44
C ASP A 110 -10.84 -28.45 -2.25
N THR A 111 -10.21 -27.41 -1.72
CA THR A 111 -8.75 -27.36 -1.50
C THR A 111 -8.26 -28.31 -0.40
N THR A 112 -9.16 -28.93 0.36
CA THR A 112 -8.81 -29.98 1.34
C THR A 112 -8.64 -31.35 0.69
N THR A 113 -9.07 -31.51 -0.58
CA THR A 113 -9.04 -32.78 -1.30
C THR A 113 -8.07 -32.75 -2.49
N PRO A 114 -7.36 -33.85 -2.80
CA PRO A 114 -6.52 -33.92 -4.01
C PRO A 114 -7.30 -33.67 -5.30
N GLN A 115 -8.54 -34.18 -5.38
CA GLN A 115 -9.41 -34.00 -6.54
C GLN A 115 -9.81 -32.53 -6.73
N GLY A 116 -10.22 -31.85 -5.66
CA GLY A 116 -10.57 -30.43 -5.72
C GLY A 116 -9.36 -29.52 -6.00
N MET A 117 -8.18 -29.87 -5.49
CA MET A 117 -6.92 -29.20 -5.85
C MET A 117 -6.58 -29.37 -7.33
N PHE A 118 -6.75 -30.58 -7.89
CA PHE A 118 -6.57 -30.82 -9.32
C PHE A 118 -7.56 -29.98 -10.16
N SER A 119 -8.84 -29.97 -9.81
CA SER A 119 -9.86 -29.17 -10.49
C SER A 119 -9.53 -27.67 -10.45
N LEU A 120 -9.02 -27.17 -9.32
CA LEU A 120 -8.55 -25.79 -9.19
C LEU A 120 -7.37 -25.49 -10.12
N GLN A 121 -6.38 -26.37 -10.19
CA GLN A 121 -5.21 -26.21 -11.05
C GLN A 121 -5.59 -26.21 -12.54
N VAL A 122 -6.48 -27.11 -12.94
CA VAL A 122 -7.01 -27.15 -14.31
C VAL A 122 -7.74 -25.84 -14.63
N LEU A 123 -8.59 -25.35 -13.73
CA LEU A 123 -9.28 -24.07 -13.91
C LEU A 123 -8.29 -22.91 -14.05
N GLY A 124 -7.22 -22.90 -13.25
CA GLY A 124 -6.15 -21.91 -13.35
C GLY A 124 -5.40 -21.96 -14.68
N ALA A 125 -5.08 -23.16 -15.16
CA ALA A 125 -4.42 -23.36 -16.45
C ALA A 125 -5.31 -22.88 -17.62
N VAL A 126 -6.61 -23.18 -17.59
CA VAL A 126 -7.58 -22.71 -18.60
C VAL A 126 -7.65 -21.18 -18.59
N ALA A 127 -7.76 -20.55 -17.42
CA ALA A 127 -7.80 -19.09 -17.33
C ALA A 127 -6.50 -18.41 -17.76
N GLN A 128 -5.35 -19.08 -17.65
CA GLN A 128 -4.09 -18.59 -18.20
C GLN A 128 -4.06 -18.71 -19.73
N LEU A 129 -4.54 -19.84 -20.28
CA LEU A 129 -4.66 -20.06 -21.72
C LEU A 129 -5.58 -19.01 -22.36
N GLU A 130 -6.77 -18.77 -21.81
CA GLU A 130 -7.70 -17.76 -22.33
C GLU A 130 -7.06 -16.36 -22.38
N ARG A 131 -6.35 -15.95 -21.32
CA ARG A 131 -5.63 -14.67 -21.28
C ARG A 131 -4.54 -14.60 -22.36
N ALA A 132 -3.80 -15.68 -22.58
CA ALA A 132 -2.79 -15.76 -23.62
C ALA A 132 -3.41 -15.60 -25.01
N LEU A 133 -4.48 -16.33 -25.31
CA LEU A 133 -5.21 -16.28 -26.58
C LEU A 133 -5.79 -14.88 -26.87
N ILE A 134 -6.40 -14.23 -25.88
CA ILE A 134 -6.90 -12.84 -26.03
C ILE A 134 -5.74 -11.89 -26.37
N SER A 135 -4.60 -12.04 -25.68
CA SER A 135 -3.39 -11.25 -25.95
C SER A 135 -2.87 -11.51 -27.38
N GLU A 136 -2.82 -12.76 -27.81
CA GLU A 136 -2.40 -13.14 -29.17
C GLU A 136 -3.31 -12.54 -30.25
N CYS A 137 -4.63 -12.70 -30.11
CA CYS A 137 -5.62 -12.09 -30.99
C CYS A 137 -5.48 -10.56 -31.04
N THR A 138 -5.26 -9.93 -29.89
CA THR A 138 -5.05 -8.47 -29.82
C THR A 138 -3.78 -8.06 -30.56
N LYS A 139 -2.67 -8.77 -30.37
CA LYS A 139 -1.40 -8.52 -31.07
C LYS A 139 -1.54 -8.72 -32.57
N ALA A 140 -2.21 -9.80 -33.00
CA ALA A 140 -2.49 -10.08 -34.40
C ALA A 140 -3.36 -8.97 -35.03
N GLY A 141 -4.41 -8.53 -34.34
CA GLY A 141 -5.27 -7.42 -34.76
C GLY A 141 -4.50 -6.10 -34.89
N ILE A 142 -3.65 -5.77 -33.91
CA ILE A 142 -2.77 -4.58 -33.98
C ILE A 142 -1.80 -4.69 -35.17
N LYS A 143 -1.20 -5.87 -35.41
CA LYS A 143 -0.29 -6.09 -36.54
C LYS A 143 -1.01 -5.91 -37.88
N ALA A 144 -2.21 -6.48 -38.03
CA ALA A 144 -3.04 -6.32 -39.22
C ALA A 144 -3.47 -4.86 -39.43
N ALA A 145 -3.87 -4.15 -38.37
CA ALA A 145 -4.21 -2.74 -38.44
C ALA A 145 -3.02 -1.87 -38.87
N LYS A 146 -1.82 -2.14 -38.32
CA LYS A 146 -0.56 -1.48 -38.74
C LYS A 146 -0.24 -1.74 -40.20
N ALA A 147 -0.40 -2.97 -40.69
CA ALA A 147 -0.21 -3.31 -42.10
C ALA A 147 -1.18 -2.55 -43.02
N LYS A 148 -2.39 -2.24 -42.54
CA LYS A 148 -3.37 -1.37 -43.21
C LYS A 148 -3.14 0.13 -42.96
N GLY A 149 -1.98 0.53 -42.44
CA GLY A 149 -1.62 1.93 -42.19
C GLY A 149 -2.24 2.57 -40.94
N ARG A 150 -3.05 1.84 -40.16
CA ARG A 150 -3.64 2.34 -38.91
C ARG A 150 -2.65 2.19 -37.77
N MET A 151 -2.05 3.30 -37.32
CA MET A 151 -1.13 3.28 -36.18
C MET A 151 -1.88 3.46 -34.85
N PRO A 152 -1.49 2.72 -33.79
CA PRO A 152 -2.04 2.92 -32.45
C PRO A 152 -1.51 4.21 -31.80
N GLY A 153 -2.29 4.78 -30.89
CA GLY A 153 -1.94 6.00 -30.15
C GLY A 153 -2.67 7.25 -30.64
N ASN A 154 -2.51 8.37 -29.93
CA ASN A 154 -3.12 9.64 -30.32
C ASN A 154 -2.38 10.23 -31.56
N PRO A 155 -3.06 10.40 -32.72
CA PRO A 155 -2.44 10.94 -33.92
C PRO A 155 -1.77 12.29 -33.70
N GLY A 156 -2.39 13.19 -32.93
CA GLY A 156 -1.83 14.52 -32.69
C GLY A 156 -0.54 14.52 -31.88
N ILE A 157 -0.32 13.51 -31.02
CA ILE A 157 0.95 13.37 -30.30
C ILE A 157 2.02 12.76 -31.22
N ARG A 158 1.64 11.76 -32.03
CA ARG A 158 2.54 11.10 -32.98
C ARG A 158 3.06 12.08 -34.03
N ASP A 159 2.15 12.90 -34.55
CA ASP A 159 2.43 13.89 -35.59
C ASP A 159 2.97 15.20 -34.99
N ARG A 160 3.27 15.21 -33.67
CA ARG A 160 3.82 16.34 -32.90
C ARG A 160 3.05 17.65 -33.09
N LEU A 161 1.73 17.56 -33.21
CA LEU A 161 0.88 18.74 -33.35
C LEU A 161 1.02 19.63 -32.10
N PRO A 162 1.29 20.94 -32.27
CA PRO A 162 1.53 21.86 -31.15
C PRO A 162 0.40 21.84 -30.12
N GLU A 163 -0.86 21.82 -30.58
CA GLU A 163 -2.04 21.78 -29.71
C GLU A 163 -2.15 20.50 -28.89
N ALA A 164 -1.86 19.34 -29.51
CA ALA A 164 -1.92 18.06 -28.83
C ALA A 164 -0.81 17.95 -27.77
N LEU A 165 0.40 18.42 -28.09
CA LEU A 165 1.51 18.50 -27.14
C LEU A 165 1.22 19.49 -26.00
N ALA A 166 0.59 20.63 -26.29
CA ALA A 166 0.17 21.59 -25.29
C ALA A 166 -0.88 20.98 -24.33
N LYS A 167 -1.92 20.33 -24.87
CA LYS A 167 -2.94 19.61 -24.09
C LYS A 167 -2.33 18.49 -23.23
N MET A 168 -1.36 17.75 -23.76
CA MET A 168 -0.65 16.73 -22.98
C MET A 168 0.16 17.36 -21.83
N LYS A 169 0.90 18.44 -22.10
CA LYS A 169 1.68 19.15 -21.08
C LYS A 169 0.81 19.74 -19.98
N THR A 170 -0.34 20.33 -20.33
CA THR A 170 -1.28 20.87 -19.33
C THR A 170 -1.88 19.75 -18.48
N ALA A 171 -2.29 18.64 -19.09
CA ALA A 171 -2.78 17.46 -18.35
C ALA A 171 -1.72 16.85 -17.42
N GLN A 172 -0.46 16.77 -17.87
CA GLN A 172 0.66 16.31 -17.04
C GLN A 172 0.93 17.29 -15.88
N LYS A 173 0.91 18.60 -16.13
CA LYS A 173 1.08 19.62 -15.09
C LYS A 173 -0.01 19.52 -14.04
N ALA A 174 -1.28 19.39 -14.45
CA ALA A 174 -2.41 19.22 -13.55
C ALA A 174 -2.30 17.93 -12.72
N SER A 175 -1.96 16.81 -13.35
CA SER A 175 -1.77 15.52 -12.67
C SER A 175 -0.61 15.55 -11.67
N TYR A 176 0.50 16.19 -12.04
CA TYR A 176 1.63 16.41 -11.14
C TYR A 176 1.21 17.28 -9.94
N GLY A 177 0.51 18.37 -10.19
CA GLY A 177 0.00 19.27 -9.16
C GLY A 177 -0.91 18.58 -8.15
N ALA A 178 -1.89 17.81 -8.63
CA ALA A 178 -2.80 17.05 -7.78
C ALA A 178 -2.04 16.08 -6.84
N ARG A 179 -1.03 15.37 -7.36
CA ARG A 179 -0.18 14.48 -6.55
C ARG A 179 0.65 15.23 -5.50
N VAL A 180 1.22 16.38 -5.89
CA VAL A 180 2.01 17.22 -4.98
C VAL A 180 1.12 17.73 -3.85
N GLN A 181 -0.07 18.26 -4.17
CA GLN A 181 -1.04 18.75 -3.19
C GLN A 181 -1.54 17.66 -2.25
N ALA A 182 -1.89 16.47 -2.77
CA ALA A 182 -2.38 15.36 -1.97
C ALA A 182 -1.41 14.93 -0.85
N THR A 183 -0.11 15.10 -1.07
CA THR A 183 0.93 14.76 -0.09
C THR A 183 1.50 15.98 0.63
N ALA A 184 1.18 17.20 0.20
CA ALA A 184 1.81 18.44 0.67
C ALA A 184 1.70 18.60 2.19
N GLN A 185 0.55 18.26 2.78
CA GLN A 185 0.33 18.36 4.23
C GLN A 185 1.34 17.51 5.05
N GLN A 186 1.87 16.42 4.48
CA GLN A 186 2.77 15.51 5.18
C GLN A 186 4.22 16.04 5.26
N TRP A 187 4.68 16.80 4.27
CA TRP A 187 6.10 17.20 4.16
C TRP A 187 6.32 18.72 4.11
N LEU A 188 5.36 19.51 3.64
CA LEU A 188 5.51 20.97 3.50
C LEU A 188 5.76 21.70 4.83
N PRO A 189 5.12 21.34 5.96
CA PRO A 189 5.44 21.96 7.26
C PRO A 189 6.91 21.79 7.65
N THR A 190 7.48 20.61 7.38
CA THR A 190 8.90 20.32 7.64
C THR A 190 9.80 21.22 6.77
N VAL A 191 9.47 21.37 5.48
CA VAL A 191 10.21 22.26 4.58
C VAL A 191 10.14 23.71 5.06
N ARG A 192 8.95 24.19 5.48
CA ARG A 192 8.77 25.56 5.99
C ARG A 192 9.59 25.84 7.25
N ARG A 193 9.74 24.84 8.13
CA ARG A 193 10.56 24.96 9.36
C ARG A 193 12.06 24.95 9.08
N MET A 194 12.50 24.17 8.09
CA MET A 194 13.93 23.95 7.83
C MET A 194 14.51 24.92 6.79
N ARG A 195 13.70 25.44 5.87
CA ARG A 195 14.17 26.40 4.86
C ARG A 195 13.99 27.84 5.37
N PRO A 196 14.93 28.74 5.05
CA PRO A 196 16.05 28.58 4.12
C PRO A 196 17.33 27.99 4.74
N ASP A 197 17.38 27.79 6.06
CA ASP A 197 18.63 27.53 6.78
C ASP A 197 19.27 26.17 6.47
N HIS A 198 18.48 25.19 6.04
CA HIS A 198 18.93 23.83 5.73
C HIS A 198 18.95 23.54 4.23
N THR A 199 19.88 22.67 3.81
CA THR A 199 20.00 22.21 2.43
C THR A 199 18.85 21.27 2.06
N TRP A 200 18.60 21.12 0.75
CA TRP A 200 17.60 20.17 0.26
C TRP A 200 17.96 18.72 0.59
N ASP A 201 19.25 18.39 0.66
CA ASP A 201 19.75 17.06 1.06
C ASP A 201 19.40 16.74 2.52
N ASP A 202 19.60 17.70 3.42
CA ASP A 202 19.30 17.51 4.84
C ASP A 202 17.80 17.32 5.07
N ILE A 203 16.97 18.08 4.36
CA ILE A 203 15.50 17.94 4.45
C ILE A 203 15.05 16.62 3.85
N ALA A 204 15.57 16.22 2.68
CA ALA A 204 15.23 14.94 2.06
C ALA A 204 15.61 13.77 2.98
N ARG A 205 16.76 13.84 3.64
CA ARG A 205 17.20 12.84 4.62
C ARG A 205 16.30 12.80 5.86
N PHE A 206 15.93 13.96 6.39
CA PHE A 206 14.99 14.07 7.52
C PHE A 206 13.61 13.49 7.16
N LEU A 207 13.08 13.80 5.98
CA LEU A 207 11.82 13.23 5.49
C LEU A 207 11.91 11.71 5.31
N LYS A 208 13.03 11.21 4.78
CA LYS A 208 13.27 9.77 4.61
C LYS A 208 13.24 9.03 5.96
N GLN A 209 13.78 9.62 7.02
CA GLN A 209 13.74 9.02 8.37
C GLN A 209 12.31 8.94 8.92
N ARG A 210 11.43 9.88 8.56
CA ARG A 210 9.99 9.85 8.89
C ARG A 210 9.14 8.95 7.97
N GLY A 211 9.77 8.12 7.14
CA GLY A 211 9.08 7.24 6.19
C GLY A 211 8.63 7.90 4.87
N LEU A 212 8.98 9.17 4.64
CA LEU A 212 8.63 9.91 3.42
C LEU A 212 9.82 9.94 2.46
N ALA A 213 9.83 9.03 1.48
CA ALA A 213 10.92 8.91 0.52
C ALA A 213 10.95 10.05 -0.52
N TRP A 214 11.64 11.14 -0.20
CA TRP A 214 11.91 12.26 -1.11
C TRP A 214 13.36 12.29 -1.57
N SER A 215 13.58 12.65 -2.85
CA SER A 215 14.90 13.09 -3.32
C SER A 215 15.01 14.62 -3.21
N PRO A 216 16.22 15.17 -3.04
CA PRO A 216 16.44 16.62 -2.96
C PRO A 216 15.87 17.37 -4.17
N GLU A 217 16.07 16.85 -5.38
CA GLU A 217 15.63 17.48 -6.63
C GLU A 217 14.11 17.41 -6.79
N ARG A 218 13.51 16.27 -6.42
CA ARG A 218 12.06 16.09 -6.46
C ARG A 218 11.37 17.02 -5.47
N LEU A 219 11.94 17.16 -4.27
CA LEU A 219 11.42 18.04 -3.23
C LEU A 219 11.54 19.51 -3.65
N ARG A 220 12.71 19.92 -4.15
CA ARG A 220 12.93 21.27 -4.69
C ARG A 220 11.98 21.58 -5.85
N ARG A 221 11.74 20.62 -6.75
CA ARG A 221 10.79 20.78 -7.88
C ARG A 221 9.35 20.93 -7.39
N ALA A 222 8.94 20.14 -6.40
CA ALA A 222 7.60 20.23 -5.80
C ALA A 222 7.38 21.59 -5.12
N VAL A 223 8.36 22.07 -4.34
CA VAL A 223 8.30 23.39 -3.70
C VAL A 223 8.31 24.50 -4.74
N LYS A 224 9.14 24.41 -5.78
CA LYS A 224 9.15 25.37 -6.88
C LYS A 224 7.79 25.46 -7.56
N TRP A 225 7.13 24.32 -7.77
CA TRP A 225 5.77 24.29 -8.31
C TRP A 225 4.78 24.98 -7.37
N LEU A 226 4.78 24.66 -6.06
CA LEU A 226 3.90 25.30 -5.08
C LEU A 226 4.09 26.82 -4.99
N VAL A 227 5.33 27.31 -5.08
CA VAL A 227 5.62 28.76 -5.13
C VAL A 227 5.07 29.38 -6.42
N THR A 228 5.21 28.69 -7.56
CA THR A 228 4.70 29.17 -8.85
C THR A 228 3.18 29.28 -8.85
N GLU A 229 2.49 28.38 -8.14
CA GLU A 229 1.03 28.37 -7.99
C GLU A 229 0.54 29.21 -6.79
N GLY A 230 1.43 29.95 -6.11
CA GLY A 230 1.09 30.84 -4.99
C GLY A 230 0.76 30.15 -3.66
N MET A 231 1.04 28.85 -3.52
CA MET A 231 0.69 28.04 -2.34
C MET A 231 1.82 27.95 -1.29
N ALA A 232 3.00 28.46 -1.61
CA ALA A 232 4.16 28.49 -0.73
C ALA A 232 4.98 29.76 -0.92
N ASP A 233 5.68 30.18 0.14
CA ASP A 233 6.53 31.37 0.11
C ASP A 233 7.79 31.16 -0.76
N ALA A 234 8.09 32.14 -1.61
CA ALA A 234 9.29 32.16 -2.44
C ALA A 234 10.59 32.15 -1.61
N ALA A 235 10.57 32.60 -0.35
CA ALA A 235 11.71 32.51 0.56
C ALA A 235 12.23 31.07 0.73
N LEU A 236 11.37 30.06 0.59
CA LEU A 236 11.77 28.65 0.68
C LEU A 236 12.76 28.22 -0.41
N LEU A 237 12.86 28.95 -1.52
CA LEU A 237 13.77 28.63 -2.63
C LEU A 237 15.12 29.35 -2.54
N ARG A 238 15.32 30.24 -1.56
CA ARG A 238 16.57 31.00 -1.38
C ARG A 238 17.76 30.09 -1.12
N LYS A 239 18.95 30.43 -1.62
CA LYS A 239 20.16 29.64 -1.36
C LYS A 239 20.41 29.55 0.16
N SER A 240 20.66 28.35 0.68
CA SER A 240 21.00 28.20 2.09
C SER A 240 22.33 28.86 2.40
N PRO A 241 22.48 29.47 3.59
CA PRO A 241 23.78 29.94 4.05
C PRO A 241 24.74 28.74 4.20
N PRO A 242 26.04 28.94 3.97
CA PRO A 242 27.04 27.91 4.27
C PRO A 242 26.98 27.62 5.78
N ARG A 243 26.84 26.34 6.14
CA ARG A 243 26.77 25.90 7.54
C ARG A 243 28.07 25.27 7.97
N LEU A 244 28.40 25.46 9.23
CA LEU A 244 29.47 24.73 9.88
C LEU A 244 29.04 23.24 10.01
N PRO A 245 29.99 22.30 9.92
CA PRO A 245 29.69 20.86 10.04
C PRO A 245 28.87 20.49 11.28
N GLU A 246 29.04 21.22 12.38
CA GLU A 246 28.28 21.00 13.62
C GLU A 246 26.76 21.21 13.47
N ASP A 247 26.34 22.20 12.69
CA ASP A 247 24.91 22.54 12.50
C ASP A 247 24.17 21.48 11.67
N ARG A 248 24.89 20.87 10.72
CA ARG A 248 24.38 19.74 9.92
C ARG A 248 24.17 18.51 10.81
N LEU A 249 25.15 18.20 11.68
CA LEU A 249 25.06 17.07 12.60
C LEU A 249 23.93 17.23 13.61
N MET A 250 23.74 18.45 14.14
CA MET A 250 22.61 18.77 15.01
C MET A 250 21.26 18.43 14.36
N THR A 251 21.08 18.79 13.09
CA THR A 251 19.86 18.52 12.32
C THR A 251 19.64 17.01 12.12
N LEU A 252 20.69 16.30 11.76
CA LEU A 252 20.66 14.86 11.50
C LEU A 252 20.22 14.09 12.75
N VAL A 253 20.83 14.42 13.89
CA VAL A 253 20.54 13.79 15.18
C VAL A 253 19.09 14.08 15.63
N ALA A 254 18.61 15.31 15.41
CA ALA A 254 17.21 15.66 15.66
C ALA A 254 16.23 14.85 14.79
N GLY A 255 16.57 14.57 13.54
CA GLY A 255 15.76 13.73 12.65
C GLY A 255 15.65 12.28 13.10
N ILE A 256 16.77 11.70 13.54
CA ILE A 256 16.81 10.34 14.08
C ILE A 256 15.92 10.24 15.31
N GLN A 257 16.08 11.18 16.27
CA GLN A 257 15.27 11.22 17.49
C GLN A 257 13.78 11.46 17.21
N SER A 258 13.45 12.35 16.26
CA SER A 258 12.05 12.62 15.90
C SER A 258 11.35 11.41 15.28
N SER A 259 12.11 10.56 14.59
CA SER A 259 11.56 9.39 13.90
C SER A 259 11.34 8.22 14.86
N ASN A 260 12.19 8.10 15.88
CA ASN A 260 12.06 7.08 16.93
C ASN A 260 12.38 7.68 18.32
N PRO A 261 11.38 8.22 19.04
CA PRO A 261 11.59 8.88 20.33
C PRO A 261 12.16 7.97 21.43
N GLN A 262 12.01 6.65 21.28
CA GLN A 262 12.45 5.63 22.26
C GLN A 262 13.93 5.24 22.12
N LEU A 263 14.64 5.73 21.10
CA LEU A 263 16.06 5.37 20.90
C LEU A 263 16.93 5.93 22.04
N THR A 264 17.81 5.09 22.55
CA THR A 264 18.83 5.48 23.50
C THR A 264 19.95 6.25 22.80
N LEU A 265 20.68 7.09 23.55
CA LEU A 265 21.81 7.86 23.02
C LEU A 265 22.90 6.96 22.38
N ARG A 266 23.08 5.73 22.87
CA ARG A 266 24.02 4.73 22.33
C ARG A 266 23.56 4.13 21.00
N GLU A 267 22.25 3.99 20.81
CA GLU A 267 21.70 3.49 19.54
C GLU A 267 21.79 4.57 18.46
N ILE A 268 21.52 5.83 18.82
CA ILE A 268 21.71 6.97 17.91
C ILE A 268 23.17 7.09 17.50
N SER A 269 24.13 6.96 18.42
CA SER A 269 25.56 6.98 18.06
C SER A 269 25.91 5.84 17.10
N SER A 270 25.43 4.62 17.37
CA SER A 270 25.66 3.45 16.50
C SER A 270 25.02 3.61 15.12
N GLN A 271 23.92 4.36 15.03
CA GLN A 271 23.26 4.66 13.77
C GLN A 271 24.02 5.71 12.95
N LEU A 272 24.59 6.74 13.60
CA LEU A 272 25.44 7.73 12.94
C LEU A 272 26.70 7.11 12.34
N GLU A 273 27.30 6.15 13.06
CA GLU A 273 28.47 5.39 12.59
C GLU A 273 28.12 4.55 11.35
N ARG A 274 26.97 3.87 11.35
CA ARG A 274 26.46 3.12 10.18
C ARG A 274 26.20 4.01 8.96
N LEU A 275 25.78 5.25 9.21
CA LEU A 275 25.60 6.27 8.17
C LEU A 275 26.93 6.91 7.71
N HIS A 276 28.07 6.47 8.25
CA HIS A 276 29.42 6.98 7.95
C HIS A 276 29.59 8.48 8.22
N GLU A 277 28.81 9.03 9.16
CA GLU A 277 28.88 10.46 9.51
C GLU A 277 30.01 10.69 10.54
N ARG A 278 30.82 11.72 10.30
CA ARG A 278 31.94 12.09 11.18
C ARG A 278 31.44 12.91 12.37
N THR A 279 32.08 12.74 13.52
CA THR A 279 31.83 13.58 14.70
C THR A 279 32.16 15.05 14.42
N PRO A 280 31.67 16.01 15.25
CA PRO A 280 32.04 17.42 15.14
C PRO A 280 33.55 17.69 15.08
N ARG A 281 34.35 16.82 15.73
CA ARG A 281 35.82 16.88 15.76
C ARG A 281 36.51 16.02 14.68
N GLY A 282 35.76 15.47 13.72
CA GLY A 282 36.28 14.69 12.58
C GLY A 282 36.54 13.19 12.85
N GLY A 283 36.35 12.70 14.07
CA GLY A 283 36.47 11.28 14.42
C GLY A 283 35.34 10.40 13.86
N THR A 284 35.60 9.09 13.74
CA THR A 284 34.63 8.08 13.26
C THR A 284 33.75 7.50 14.35
N LYS A 285 34.19 7.53 15.60
CA LYS A 285 33.47 6.94 16.75
C LYS A 285 32.64 8.00 17.47
N TRP A 286 31.37 7.70 17.74
CA TRP A 286 30.44 8.62 18.37
C TRP A 286 30.25 8.33 19.87
N ALA A 287 30.61 9.29 20.71
CA ALA A 287 30.31 9.23 22.13
C ALA A 287 28.84 9.60 22.40
N PRO A 288 28.13 8.90 23.32
CA PRO A 288 26.75 9.24 23.69
C PRO A 288 26.59 10.67 24.22
N SER A 289 27.62 11.21 24.89
CA SER A 289 27.67 12.60 25.36
C SER A 289 27.67 13.63 24.22
N SER A 290 28.35 13.33 23.11
CA SER A 290 28.35 14.17 21.92
C SER A 290 26.97 14.22 21.26
N VAL A 291 26.28 13.07 21.20
CA VAL A 291 24.89 12.99 20.71
C VAL A 291 23.95 13.79 21.60
N LYS A 292 24.07 13.63 22.93
CA LYS A 292 23.29 14.41 23.91
C LYS A 292 23.46 15.92 23.72
N ASN A 293 24.71 16.38 23.60
CA ASN A 293 25.00 17.81 23.38
C ASN A 293 24.36 18.35 22.09
N LEU A 294 24.34 17.55 21.02
CA LEU A 294 23.68 17.93 19.77
C LEU A 294 22.14 17.94 19.91
N LEU A 295 21.55 16.99 20.64
CA LEU A 295 20.12 16.98 20.93
C LEU A 295 19.70 18.18 21.79
N ASP A 296 20.47 18.52 22.82
CA ASP A 296 20.19 19.66 23.69
C ASP A 296 20.35 20.99 22.95
N ARG A 297 21.30 21.08 21.99
CA ARG A 297 21.37 22.21 21.06
C ARG A 297 20.20 22.22 20.08
N ALA A 298 19.77 21.07 19.56
CA ALA A 298 18.63 20.97 18.65
C ALA A 298 17.31 21.41 19.30
N LYS A 299 17.11 21.07 20.58
CA LYS A 299 15.97 21.53 21.40
C LYS A 299 15.99 23.04 21.58
N ARG A 300 17.14 23.61 21.98
CA ARG A 300 17.30 25.08 22.11
C ARG A 300 17.04 25.84 20.81
N ASN A 301 17.31 25.22 19.67
CA ASN A 301 17.07 25.79 18.33
C ASN A 301 15.68 25.42 17.75
N GLY A 302 14.76 24.83 18.53
CA GLY A 302 13.39 24.54 18.11
C GLY A 302 13.22 23.43 17.05
N LEU A 303 14.26 22.62 16.80
CA LEU A 303 14.22 21.52 15.81
C LEU A 303 13.48 20.29 16.35
N LEU A 304 13.40 20.15 17.67
CA LEU A 304 12.63 19.16 18.41
C LEU A 304 11.60 19.89 19.27
N SER A 305 10.33 19.46 19.23
CA SER A 305 9.34 19.90 20.21
C SER A 305 9.71 19.33 21.58
N GLU A 306 9.61 20.11 22.63
CA GLU A 306 9.59 19.57 23.99
C GLU A 306 8.41 18.60 24.08
N ALA A 307 8.70 17.37 24.49
CA ALA A 307 7.70 16.37 24.83
C ALA A 307 7.28 16.56 26.28
#